data_AF-A0A8S2GB73-F1
#
_entry.id   AF-A0A8S2GB73-F1
#
_cell.length_a   1.000
_cell.length_b   1.000
_cell.length_c   1.000
_cell.angle_alpha   90.00
_cell.angle_beta   90.00
_cell.angle_gamma   90.00
#
_symmetry.space_group_name_H-M   'P 1'
#
loop_
_entity.id
_entity.type
_entity.pdbx_description
1 polymer ?
#
loop_
_entity_poly.entity_id
_entity_poly.type
_entity_poly.pdbx_seq_one_letter_code
_entity_poly.pdbx_strand_id
1 'polypeptide(L)'
;SLRRHGNHNESNEALSLFRKLNVERIHYYIFIQYLFHKQWFELKSYANERRIKIIGDIPLYVDYDSVDVWANTKLFQLDHKDTLLPTVLAGK
;
A
#
# COMPACT_ATOMS: atom_id res chain seq x y z
N SER A 1 -17.55 13.67 -9.25
CA SER A 1 -17.08 15.02 -8.90
C SER A 1 -17.28 15.24 -7.41
N LEU A 2 -16.30 14.89 -6.57
CA LEU A 2 -16.30 15.17 -5.13
C LEU A 2 -14.90 15.69 -4.78
N ARG A 3 -14.87 17.00 -4.49
CA ARG A 3 -13.66 17.81 -4.25
C ARG A 3 -12.94 17.31 -2.99
N ARG A 4 -11.69 16.86 -3.12
CA ARG A 4 -10.81 16.51 -1.99
C ARG A 4 -9.82 17.63 -1.71
N HIS A 5 -10.31 18.76 -1.22
CA HIS A 5 -9.50 19.63 -0.36
C HIS A 5 -10.00 19.41 1.07
N GLY A 6 -9.82 18.17 1.56
CA GLY A 6 -10.17 17.81 2.92
C GLY A 6 -9.13 18.37 3.88
N ASN A 7 -9.58 19.16 4.85
CA ASN A 7 -8.75 19.66 5.93
C ASN A 7 -8.06 18.46 6.63
N HIS A 8 -6.77 18.54 6.97
CA HIS A 8 -6.02 17.41 7.56
C HIS A 8 -6.72 16.80 8.79
N ASN A 9 -7.51 17.59 9.54
CA ASN A 9 -8.35 17.13 10.65
C ASN A 9 -9.54 16.26 10.20
N GLU A 10 -10.26 16.64 9.14
CA GLU A 10 -11.41 15.89 8.62
C GLU A 10 -10.98 14.52 8.06
N SER A 11 -9.78 14.45 7.48
CA SER A 11 -9.20 13.18 7.02
C SER A 11 -8.86 12.24 8.18
N ASN A 12 -8.41 12.77 9.32
CA ASN A 12 -8.08 11.96 10.50
C ASN A 12 -9.35 11.42 11.18
N GLU A 13 -10.40 12.24 11.26
CA GLU A 13 -11.71 11.81 11.76
C GLU A 13 -12.34 10.76 10.83
N ALA A 14 -12.30 10.96 9.52
CA ALA A 14 -12.77 9.99 8.54
C ALA A 14 -12.02 8.65 8.63
N LEU A 15 -10.69 8.67 8.79
CA LEU A 15 -9.89 7.45 8.99
C LEU A 15 -10.20 6.76 10.33
N SER A 16 -10.41 7.54 11.39
CA SER A 16 -10.80 7.00 12.71
C SER A 16 -12.16 6.31 12.63
N LEU A 17 -13.15 6.94 11.98
CA LEU A 17 -14.46 6.35 11.76
C LEU A 17 -14.38 5.10 10.87
N PHE A 18 -13.64 5.17 9.77
CA PHE A 18 -13.43 4.03 8.88
C PHE A 18 -12.84 2.83 9.63
N ARG A 19 -11.80 3.06 10.44
CA ARG A 19 -11.19 2.01 11.28
C ARG A 19 -12.21 1.37 12.21
N LYS A 20 -13.02 2.18 12.92
CA LYS A 20 -14.06 1.69 13.83
C LYS A 20 -15.11 0.85 13.11
N LEU A 21 -15.52 1.25 11.91
CA LEU A 21 -16.56 0.56 11.14
C LEU A 21 -16.06 -0.70 10.42
N ASN A 22 -14.75 -0.83 10.20
CA ASN A 22 -14.16 -1.90 9.38
C ASN A 22 -13.17 -2.79 10.16
N VAL A 23 -13.25 -2.83 11.49
CA VAL A 23 -12.30 -3.57 12.36
C VAL A 23 -12.13 -5.03 11.89
N GLU A 24 -13.22 -5.75 11.67
CA GLU A 24 -13.19 -7.15 11.24
C GLU A 24 -12.47 -7.33 9.89
N ARG A 25 -12.76 -6.46 8.92
CA ARG A 25 -12.11 -6.51 7.60
C ARG A 25 -10.62 -6.17 7.70
N ILE A 26 -10.26 -5.19 8.52
CA ILE A 26 -8.87 -4.82 8.77
C ILE A 26 -8.12 -6.00 9.41
N HIS A 27 -8.68 -6.61 10.45
CA HIS A 27 -8.09 -7.78 11.11
C HIS A 27 -7.99 -8.97 10.16
N TYR A 28 -8.96 -9.20 9.28
CA TYR A 28 -8.89 -10.22 8.26
C TYR A 28 -7.65 -10.03 7.36
N TYR A 29 -7.44 -8.84 6.80
CA TYR A 29 -6.27 -8.60 5.96
C TYR A 29 -4.94 -8.66 6.73
N ILE A 30 -4.91 -8.17 7.97
CA ILE A 30 -3.74 -8.33 8.86
C ILE A 30 -3.42 -9.82 9.05
N PHE A 31 -4.44 -10.65 9.28
CA PHE A 31 -4.26 -12.08 9.46
C PHE A 31 -3.74 -12.77 8.19
N ILE A 32 -4.26 -12.41 7.02
CA ILE A 32 -3.75 -12.91 5.73
C ILE A 32 -2.28 -12.54 5.54
N GLN A 33 -1.90 -11.28 5.82
CA GLN A 33 -0.51 -10.84 5.72
C GLN A 33 0.40 -11.57 6.73
N TYR A 34 -0.10 -11.79 7.95
CA TYR A 34 0.61 -12.58 8.97
C TYR A 34 0.83 -14.03 8.51
N LEU A 35 -0.19 -14.69 7.96
CA LEU A 35 -0.06 -16.06 7.46
C LEU A 35 0.94 -16.15 6.30
N PHE A 36 0.85 -15.24 5.33
CA PHE A 36 1.79 -15.18 4.22
C PHE A 36 3.23 -14.99 4.72
N HIS A 37 3.45 -14.01 5.61
CA HIS A 37 4.76 -13.75 6.19
C HIS A 37 5.29 -15.00 6.93
N LYS A 38 4.47 -15.63 7.77
CA LYS A 38 4.88 -16.84 8.49
C LYS A 38 5.34 -17.95 7.52
N GLN A 39 4.51 -18.28 6.53
CA GLN A 39 4.81 -19.35 5.57
C GLN A 39 6.01 -19.01 4.69
N TRP A 40 6.12 -17.76 4.23
CA TRP A 40 7.24 -17.31 3.42
C TRP A 40 8.58 -17.41 4.14
N PHE A 41 8.63 -17.00 5.41
CA PHE A 41 9.86 -17.05 6.20
C PHE A 41 10.25 -18.48 6.59
N GLU A 42 9.29 -19.36 6.82
CA GLU A 42 9.55 -20.80 7.02
C GLU A 42 10.17 -21.42 5.76
N LEU A 43 9.58 -21.17 4.58
CA LEU A 43 10.11 -21.62 3.29
C LEU A 43 11.52 -21.07 3.02
N LYS A 44 11.71 -19.76 3.25
CA LYS A 44 13.00 -19.10 3.03
C LYS A 44 14.08 -19.68 3.95
N SER A 45 13.75 -19.95 5.21
CA SER A 45 14.66 -20.59 6.17
C SER A 45 15.06 -21.98 5.69
N TYR A 46 14.08 -22.80 5.29
CA TYR A 46 14.32 -24.15 4.76
C TYR A 46 15.24 -24.17 3.52
N ALA A 47 15.06 -23.22 2.61
CA ALA A 47 15.92 -23.05 1.44
C ALA A 47 17.35 -22.62 1.83
N ASN A 48 17.47 -21.65 2.73
CA ASN A 48 18.76 -21.12 3.19
C ASN A 48 19.59 -22.18 3.92
N GLU A 49 18.97 -23.05 4.73
CA GLU A 49 19.63 -24.19 5.38
C GLU A 49 20.28 -25.13 4.35
N ARG A 50 19.71 -25.23 3.15
CA ARG A 50 20.22 -26.01 2.02
C ARG A 50 21.15 -25.21 1.11
N ARG A 51 21.59 -24.04 1.55
CA ARG A 51 22.44 -23.11 0.79
C ARG A 51 21.80 -22.62 -0.52
N ILE A 52 20.48 -22.72 -0.64
CA ILE A 52 19.71 -22.17 -1.77
C ILE A 52 19.36 -20.73 -1.43
N LYS A 53 19.75 -19.79 -2.30
CA LYS A 53 19.42 -18.37 -2.14
C LYS A 53 18.14 -18.05 -2.90
N ILE A 54 17.21 -17.39 -2.21
CA ILE A 54 16.03 -16.78 -2.83
C ILE A 54 16.33 -15.29 -3.02
N ILE A 55 16.43 -14.84 -4.27
CA ILE A 55 16.62 -13.44 -4.64
C ILE A 55 15.25 -12.90 -5.07
N GLY A 56 14.77 -11.89 -4.35
CA GLY A 56 13.51 -11.22 -4.70
C GLY A 56 13.68 -10.28 -5.88
N ASP A 57 12.56 -9.87 -6.45
CA ASP A 57 12.48 -8.79 -7.43
C ASP A 57 11.78 -7.59 -6.80
N ILE A 58 12.31 -6.38 -7.02
CA ILE A 58 11.73 -5.12 -6.55
C ILE A 58 11.37 -4.31 -7.78
N PRO A 59 10.07 -4.16 -8.09
CA PRO A 59 9.63 -3.33 -9.21
C PRO A 59 10.11 -1.89 -9.07
N LEU A 60 10.53 -1.28 -10.18
CA LEU A 60 10.98 0.13 -10.21
C LEU A 60 9.81 1.12 -10.02
N TYR A 61 8.60 0.73 -10.42
CA TYR A 61 7.39 1.53 -10.32
C TYR A 61 6.30 0.76 -9.58
N VAL A 62 5.44 1.50 -8.89
CA VAL A 62 4.23 1.00 -8.24
C VAL A 62 3.01 1.51 -8.99
N ASP A 63 1.93 0.74 -8.98
CA ASP A 63 0.68 1.13 -9.63
C ASP A 63 0.08 2.38 -8.97
N TYR A 64 -0.56 3.23 -9.77
CA TYR A 64 -1.23 4.45 -9.28
C TYR A 64 -2.29 4.14 -8.20
N ASP A 65 -3.02 3.03 -8.33
CA ASP A 65 -4.06 2.60 -7.38
C ASP A 65 -3.49 1.80 -6.18
N SER A 66 -2.18 1.92 -5.92
CA SER A 66 -1.53 1.29 -4.78
C SER A 66 -1.70 2.10 -3.49
N VAL A 67 -1.58 1.41 -2.35
CA VAL A 67 -1.52 2.04 -1.04
C VAL A 67 -0.32 2.99 -0.90
N ASP A 68 0.79 2.71 -1.60
CA ASP A 68 2.01 3.51 -1.56
C ASP A 68 1.80 4.90 -2.14
N VAL A 69 1.11 5.00 -3.29
CA VAL A 69 0.75 6.28 -3.93
C VAL A 69 -0.30 7.01 -3.11
N TRP A 70 -1.32 6.30 -2.60
CA TRP A 70 -2.35 6.89 -1.77
C TRP A 70 -1.81 7.49 -0.46
N ALA A 71 -0.91 6.77 0.23
CA ALA A 71 -0.34 7.21 1.50
C ALA A 71 0.77 8.25 1.33
N ASN A 72 1.49 8.23 0.21
CA ASN A 72 2.66 9.07 -0.03
C ASN A 72 2.53 9.93 -1.29
N THR A 73 1.38 10.57 -1.49
CA THR A 73 1.08 11.39 -2.69
C THR A 73 2.18 12.40 -3.05
N LYS A 74 2.94 12.91 -2.07
CA LYS A 74 4.07 13.86 -2.28
C LYS A 74 5.30 13.25 -2.98
N LEU A 75 5.42 11.92 -3.02
CA LEU A 75 6.53 11.21 -3.66
C LEU A 75 6.27 10.94 -5.15
N PHE A 76 5.07 11.25 -5.66
CA PHE A 76 4.64 10.92 -7.02
C PHE A 76 4.21 12.19 -7.78
N GLN A 77 4.33 12.17 -9.11
CA GLN A 77 3.93 13.28 -9.98
C GLN A 77 2.42 13.24 -10.26
N LEU A 78 1.64 13.78 -9.32
CA LEU A 78 0.19 13.85 -9.40
C LEU A 78 -0.27 15.29 -9.64
N ASP A 79 -1.44 15.46 -10.24
CA ASP A 79 -2.09 16.76 -10.31
C ASP A 79 -2.64 17.15 -8.92
N HIS A 80 -1.83 17.88 -8.17
CA HIS A 80 -2.18 18.31 -6.81
C HIS A 80 -3.18 19.46 -6.77
N LYS A 81 -3.54 20.08 -7.91
CA LYS A 81 -4.47 21.22 -7.93
C LYS A 81 -5.92 20.75 -7.95
N ASP A 82 -6.23 19.76 -8.79
CA ASP A 82 -7.63 19.41 -9.06
C ASP A 82 -7.96 17.93 -8.89
N THR A 83 -7.17 17.02 -9.47
CA THR A 83 -7.62 15.63 -9.69
C THR A 83 -6.87 14.55 -8.92
N LEU A 84 -5.64 14.80 -8.48
CA LEU A 84 -4.67 13.79 -7.99
C LEU A 84 -4.41 12.64 -8.97
N LEU A 85 -4.80 12.77 -10.24
CA LEU A 85 -4.45 11.82 -11.27
C LEU A 85 -2.96 11.96 -11.63
N PRO A 86 -2.31 10.90 -12.12
CA PRO A 86 -0.94 10.98 -12.62
C PRO A 86 -0.82 12.05 -13.70
N THR A 87 0.10 12.99 -13.53
CA THR A 87 0.41 13.98 -14.57
C THR A 87 1.28 13.36 -15.68
N VAL A 88 2.02 12.30 -15.33
CA VAL A 88 2.90 11.53 -16.23
C VAL A 88 2.80 10.05 -15.84
N LEU A 89 2.75 9.16 -16.85
CA LEU A 89 2.84 7.71 -16.65
C LEU A 89 4.26 7.22 -16.91
N ALA A 90 4.70 6.20 -16.18
CA ALA A 90 5.99 5.57 -16.40
C ALA A 90 5.90 4.58 -17.58
N GLY A 91 6.66 4.84 -18.65
CA GLY A 91 6.79 3.94 -19.81
C GLY A 91 5.82 4.25 -20.95
N LYS A 92 6.38 4.91 -21.99
CA LYS A 92 5.77 5.45 -23.22
C LYS A 92 4.70 6.54 -23.07
#